data_AF-A0A8H7Y3P1-F1
#
_entry.id   AF-A0A8H7Y3P1-F1
#
_cell.length_a   1.000
_cell.length_b   1.000
_cell.length_c   1.000
_cell.angle_alpha   90.00
_cell.angle_beta   90.00
_cell.angle_gamma   90.00
#
_symmetry.space_group_name_H-M   'P 1'
#
loop_
_entity.id
_entity.type
_entity.pdbx_description
1 polymer ?
#
loop_
_entity_poly.entity_id
_entity_poly.type
_entity_poly.pdbx_seq_one_letter_code
_entity_poly.pdbx_strand_id
1 'polypeptide(L)'
;MAGIAMKTAFASGIPSGKRPRFDWDQIKFVHAFGDSYSFVYGTEGLANFSFIGDALHFSFTPQQLLSNEIVPKSTSSEGSNWLEFLTGCFEGKPSSCEKQLWDFSFAGADIDGNLLPLHSNFTVPLVDQVKQWLEFAADIIPHPVDQTLTTWWIGINDTGDTLNNSTITDFNEFWEVEMSSYFNAVQSATNRGLRTHLFINVPPEERSPSSLGNSTKASLVQTHINEFNAILANHISVFKASNPVMSFDAHAWFNKVLDNPIPYGFTNTTG
;
A
#
# COMPACT_ATOMS: atom_id res chain seq x y z
N MET A 1 -10.05 -24.60 57.72
CA MET A 1 -11.25 -23.97 57.16
C MET A 1 -11.11 -22.48 57.36
N ALA A 2 -11.15 -21.57 56.39
CA ALA A 2 -11.66 -21.61 55.03
C ALA A 2 -10.75 -20.77 54.10
N GLY A 3 -10.61 -21.20 52.85
CA GLY A 3 -9.88 -20.48 51.81
C GLY A 3 -10.71 -19.34 51.21
N ILE A 4 -10.05 -18.22 50.92
CA ILE A 4 -10.63 -17.08 50.22
C ILE A 4 -10.48 -17.35 48.71
N ALA A 5 -11.60 -17.64 48.05
CA ALA A 5 -11.65 -17.76 46.60
C ALA A 5 -11.86 -16.38 45.97
N MET A 6 -10.84 -15.88 45.27
CA MET A 6 -10.97 -14.74 44.36
C MET A 6 -11.81 -15.18 43.14
N LYS A 7 -13.00 -14.60 42.98
CA LYS A 7 -13.79 -14.73 41.76
C LYS A 7 -13.27 -13.72 40.74
N THR A 8 -12.50 -14.18 39.76
CA THR A 8 -12.23 -13.45 38.53
C THR A 8 -13.52 -13.37 37.71
N ALA A 9 -14.07 -12.16 37.58
CA ALA A 9 -15.17 -11.90 36.65
C ALA A 9 -14.58 -11.77 35.24
N PHE A 10 -14.71 -12.81 34.44
CA PHE A 10 -14.55 -12.68 32.99
C PHE A 10 -15.77 -11.93 32.45
N ALA A 11 -15.59 -10.65 32.13
CA ALA A 11 -16.55 -9.95 31.29
C ALA A 11 -16.42 -10.51 29.87
N SER A 12 -17.20 -11.54 29.57
CA SER A 12 -17.42 -12.00 28.20
C SER A 12 -18.30 -10.96 27.52
N GLY A 13 -17.69 -10.02 26.81
CA GLY A 13 -18.42 -9.12 25.92
C GLY A 13 -19.16 -9.95 24.87
N ILE A 14 -20.48 -9.85 24.87
CA ILE A 14 -21.32 -10.37 23.80
C ILE A 14 -20.95 -9.58 22.54
N PRO A 15 -20.60 -10.22 21.40
CA PRO A 15 -20.49 -9.50 20.13
C PRO A 15 -21.92 -9.21 19.63
N SER A 16 -22.61 -8.28 20.28
CA SER A 16 -23.87 -7.72 19.80
C SER A 16 -23.57 -6.48 18.97
N GLY A 17 -23.30 -6.69 17.69
CA GLY A 17 -23.11 -5.62 16.73
C GLY A 17 -22.63 -6.22 15.42
N LYS A 18 -23.42 -6.07 14.35
CA LYS A 18 -22.91 -6.35 13.00
C LYS A 18 -21.58 -5.60 12.86
N ARG A 19 -20.51 -6.27 12.39
CA ARG A 19 -19.27 -5.57 12.03
C ARG A 19 -19.68 -4.35 11.17
N PRO A 20 -19.24 -3.12 11.50
CA PRO A 20 -19.56 -1.95 10.69
C PRO A 20 -19.19 -2.27 9.25
N ARG A 21 -20.15 -2.10 8.34
CA ARG A 21 -19.89 -2.25 6.90
C ARG A 21 -19.15 -0.99 6.45
N PHE A 22 -18.14 -1.16 5.61
CA PHE A 22 -17.47 -0.03 4.97
C PHE A 22 -18.49 0.88 4.27
N ASP A 23 -18.38 2.18 4.52
CA ASP A 23 -19.21 3.23 3.94
C ASP A 23 -18.29 4.35 3.44
N TRP A 24 -18.19 4.48 2.11
CA TRP A 24 -17.32 5.46 1.48
C TRP A 24 -17.72 6.90 1.83
N ASP A 25 -19.02 7.16 2.02
CA ASP A 25 -19.53 8.51 2.27
C ASP A 25 -19.10 9.02 3.66
N GLN A 26 -18.70 8.12 4.58
CA GLN A 26 -18.14 8.49 5.88
C GLN A 26 -16.64 8.73 5.85
N ILE A 27 -15.92 8.28 4.81
CA ILE A 27 -14.47 8.40 4.74
C ILE A 27 -14.09 9.86 4.55
N LYS A 28 -13.17 10.34 5.40
CA LYS A 28 -12.56 11.68 5.33
C LYS A 28 -11.04 11.64 5.24
N PHE A 29 -10.42 10.54 5.67
CA PHE A 29 -8.97 10.40 5.67
C PHE A 29 -8.58 9.15 4.90
N VAL A 30 -7.77 9.31 3.87
CA VAL A 30 -7.16 8.21 3.12
C VAL A 30 -5.67 8.24 3.41
N HIS A 31 -5.17 7.16 4.00
CA HIS A 31 -3.74 6.92 4.20
C HIS A 31 -3.27 5.92 3.16
N ALA A 32 -2.26 6.26 2.37
CA ALA A 32 -1.75 5.38 1.33
C ALA A 32 -0.30 4.98 1.60
N PHE A 33 0.01 3.71 1.36
CA PHE A 33 1.35 3.14 1.43
C PHE A 33 1.55 2.25 0.20
N GLY A 34 2.75 2.25 -0.36
CA GLY A 34 2.97 1.58 -1.61
C GLY A 34 4.16 2.10 -2.39
N ASP A 35 4.10 1.92 -3.71
CA ASP A 35 5.16 2.30 -4.64
C ASP A 35 4.71 3.36 -5.66
N SER A 36 5.34 3.35 -6.83
CA SER A 36 5.11 4.26 -7.95
C SER A 36 3.68 4.20 -8.51
N TYR A 37 2.93 3.13 -8.24
CA TYR A 37 1.52 2.98 -8.62
C TYR A 37 0.59 3.82 -7.75
N SER A 38 1.04 4.28 -6.58
CA SER A 38 0.22 5.07 -5.65
C SER A 38 0.78 6.47 -5.39
N PHE A 39 2.10 6.67 -5.47
CA PHE A 39 2.72 7.93 -5.05
C PHE A 39 2.09 9.18 -5.71
N VAL A 40 1.87 10.20 -4.88
CA VAL A 40 1.62 11.59 -5.27
C VAL A 40 2.78 12.49 -4.82
N TYR A 41 3.19 13.43 -5.66
CA TYR A 41 4.25 14.37 -5.29
C TYR A 41 3.73 15.45 -4.33
N GLY A 42 4.51 15.75 -3.29
CA GLY A 42 4.26 16.85 -2.35
C GLY A 42 5.44 17.81 -2.29
N THR A 43 5.17 19.08 -1.97
CA THR A 43 6.20 20.14 -1.86
C THR A 43 7.32 19.86 -0.84
N GLU A 44 7.08 19.01 0.15
CA GLU A 44 8.04 18.54 1.17
C GLU A 44 8.56 17.12 0.88
N GLY A 45 8.25 16.56 -0.29
CA GLY A 45 8.70 15.26 -0.76
C GLY A 45 9.89 15.33 -1.70
N LEU A 46 10.43 14.17 -2.04
CA LEU A 46 11.43 14.04 -3.10
C LEU A 46 10.71 14.08 -4.45
N ALA A 47 11.11 15.01 -5.31
CA ALA A 47 10.49 15.21 -6.62
C ALA A 47 10.46 13.92 -7.45
N ASN A 48 9.26 13.55 -7.92
CA ASN A 48 8.95 12.30 -8.64
C ASN A 48 9.01 11.00 -7.82
N PHE A 49 9.15 11.07 -6.50
CA PHE A 49 9.28 9.88 -5.66
C PHE A 49 8.33 9.83 -4.47
N SER A 50 8.03 10.95 -3.82
CA SER A 50 7.24 10.90 -2.58
C SER A 50 6.43 12.17 -2.33
N PHE A 51 5.42 12.04 -1.48
CA PHE A 51 4.70 13.17 -0.93
C PHE A 51 5.53 13.90 0.13
N ILE A 52 6.22 13.16 1.00
CA ILE A 52 6.96 13.72 2.13
C ILE A 52 8.26 12.95 2.41
N GLY A 53 9.37 13.69 2.52
CA GLY A 53 10.68 13.15 2.87
C GLY A 53 11.22 12.07 1.94
N ASP A 54 12.37 11.52 2.33
CA ASP A 54 13.05 10.39 1.69
C ASP A 54 13.93 9.68 2.73
N ALA A 55 14.65 8.60 2.39
CA ALA A 55 15.47 7.89 3.37
C ALA A 55 16.69 8.68 3.88
N LEU A 56 17.14 9.71 3.16
CA LEU A 56 18.20 10.63 3.59
C LEU A 56 17.65 11.77 4.49
N HIS A 57 16.36 12.09 4.34
CA HIS A 57 15.62 13.07 5.13
C HIS A 57 14.36 12.42 5.72
N PHE A 58 14.58 11.37 6.52
CA PHE A 58 13.51 10.48 6.98
C PHE A 58 12.51 11.14 7.93
N SER A 59 12.99 12.03 8.81
CA SER A 59 12.14 12.72 9.79
C SER A 59 11.58 14.02 9.23
N PHE A 60 10.38 14.38 9.69
CA PHE A 60 9.77 15.66 9.38
C PHE A 60 9.02 16.22 10.60
N THR A 61 8.84 17.54 10.61
CA THR A 61 8.11 18.24 11.68
C THR A 61 6.60 18.27 11.39
N PRO A 62 5.75 18.48 12.42
CA PRO A 62 4.32 18.73 12.21
C PRO A 62 4.05 19.89 11.26
N GLN A 63 4.88 20.94 11.30
CA GLN A 63 4.74 22.09 10.41
C GLN A 63 4.99 21.70 8.95
N GLN A 64 6.03 20.92 8.67
CA GLN A 64 6.28 20.42 7.31
C GLN A 64 5.10 19.56 6.84
N LEU A 65 4.68 18.57 7.63
CA LEU A 65 3.55 17.70 7.28
C LEU A 65 2.27 18.50 6.97
N LEU A 66 1.91 19.47 7.82
CA LEU A 66 0.65 20.22 7.71
C LEU A 66 0.70 21.35 6.69
N SER A 67 1.90 21.79 6.28
CA SER A 67 2.08 22.79 5.22
C SER A 67 2.36 22.19 3.85
N ASN A 68 2.65 20.89 3.78
CA ASN A 68 2.90 20.17 2.54
C ASN A 68 1.68 20.21 1.61
N GLU A 69 1.93 20.46 0.33
CA GLU A 69 0.91 20.59 -0.71
C GLU A 69 1.11 19.53 -1.78
N ILE A 70 0.02 18.86 -2.16
CA ILE A 70 -0.02 17.97 -3.33
C ILE A 70 0.23 18.83 -4.56
N VAL A 71 1.21 18.43 -5.36
CA VAL A 71 1.55 19.09 -6.62
C VAL A 71 0.78 18.38 -7.75
N PRO A 72 -0.08 19.11 -8.49
CA PRO A 72 -0.94 18.48 -9.49
C PRO A 72 -0.12 17.83 -10.61
N LYS A 73 -0.61 16.68 -11.09
CA LYS A 73 -0.09 15.96 -12.27
C LYS A 73 1.40 15.60 -12.18
N SER A 74 1.88 15.40 -10.96
CA SER A 74 3.28 15.07 -10.69
C SER A 74 3.36 13.67 -10.09
N THR A 75 3.22 12.66 -10.95
CA THR A 75 3.20 11.23 -10.60
C THR A 75 3.94 10.42 -11.67
N SER A 76 4.09 9.10 -11.47
CA SER A 76 4.74 8.19 -12.44
C SER A 76 4.04 8.13 -13.81
N SER A 77 2.79 8.61 -13.90
CA SER A 77 2.00 8.59 -15.13
C SER A 77 1.93 9.95 -15.83
N GLU A 78 2.69 10.95 -15.38
CA GLU A 78 2.63 12.36 -15.85
C GLU A 78 1.21 12.99 -15.71
N GLY A 79 0.34 12.36 -14.93
CA GLY A 79 -1.03 12.76 -14.67
C GLY A 79 -1.38 12.57 -13.20
N SER A 80 -2.66 12.62 -12.88
CA SER A 80 -3.12 12.34 -11.52
C SER A 80 -3.18 10.85 -11.24
N ASN A 81 -2.79 10.45 -10.04
CA ASN A 81 -2.84 9.09 -9.55
C ASN A 81 -4.30 8.68 -9.22
N TRP A 82 -4.57 7.37 -9.16
CA TRP A 82 -5.88 6.83 -8.80
C TRP A 82 -6.35 7.30 -7.41
N LEU A 83 -5.43 7.56 -6.48
CA LEU A 83 -5.76 8.11 -5.16
C LEU A 83 -6.30 9.54 -5.22
N GLU A 84 -5.77 10.37 -6.11
CA GLU A 84 -6.31 11.72 -6.34
C GLU A 84 -7.72 11.64 -6.93
N PHE A 85 -7.97 10.73 -7.89
CA PHE A 85 -9.31 10.48 -8.43
C PHE A 85 -10.27 9.92 -7.39
N LEU A 86 -9.79 9.01 -6.53
CA LEU A 86 -10.59 8.41 -5.48
C LEU A 86 -11.04 9.48 -4.48
N THR A 87 -10.14 10.35 -4.05
CA THR A 87 -10.40 11.35 -3.00
C THR A 87 -10.95 12.68 -3.52
N GLY A 88 -10.74 13.00 -4.79
CA GLY A 88 -10.95 14.34 -5.36
C GLY A 88 -9.88 15.36 -4.93
N CYS A 89 -8.82 14.93 -4.24
CA CYS A 89 -7.77 15.78 -3.72
C CYS A 89 -6.60 15.86 -4.71
N PHE A 90 -6.72 16.73 -5.71
CA PHE A 90 -5.77 16.82 -6.84
C PHE A 90 -4.62 17.82 -6.65
N GLU A 91 -4.74 18.75 -5.71
CA GLU A 91 -3.72 19.79 -5.47
C GLU A 91 -3.87 20.43 -4.08
N GLY A 92 -2.81 21.10 -3.63
CA GLY A 92 -2.81 21.88 -2.41
C GLY A 92 -2.75 21.03 -1.14
N LYS A 93 -3.08 21.63 0.00
CA LYS A 93 -2.96 20.95 1.29
C LYS A 93 -4.01 19.84 1.41
N PRO A 94 -3.67 18.63 1.88
CA PRO A 94 -4.65 17.58 2.15
C PRO A 94 -5.81 18.04 3.04
N SER A 95 -5.54 18.92 4.00
CA SER A 95 -6.54 19.50 4.92
C SER A 95 -7.58 20.41 4.25
N SER A 96 -7.35 20.84 3.01
CA SER A 96 -8.30 21.65 2.22
C SER A 96 -9.22 20.80 1.34
N CYS A 97 -8.98 19.49 1.25
CA CYS A 97 -9.79 18.55 0.49
C CYS A 97 -10.95 18.00 1.33
N GLU A 98 -12.06 17.65 0.67
CA GLU A 98 -13.21 17.00 1.33
C GLU A 98 -12.80 15.64 1.93
N LYS A 99 -12.01 14.88 1.17
CA LYS A 99 -11.35 13.65 1.60
C LYS A 99 -9.84 13.90 1.52
N GLN A 100 -9.20 13.90 2.68
CA GLN A 100 -7.78 14.22 2.79
C GLN A 100 -6.95 13.02 2.34
N LEU A 101 -6.06 13.24 1.38
CA LEU A 101 -5.10 12.25 0.92
C LEU A 101 -3.77 12.45 1.65
N TRP A 102 -3.39 11.49 2.48
CA TRP A 102 -2.11 11.44 3.18
C TRP A 102 -1.31 10.25 2.65
N ASP A 103 -0.49 10.51 1.65
CA ASP A 103 0.25 9.48 0.94
C ASP A 103 1.67 9.32 1.48
N PHE A 104 2.03 8.10 1.85
CA PHE A 104 3.37 7.69 2.30
C PHE A 104 4.03 6.74 1.32
N SER A 105 3.41 6.48 0.16
CA SER A 105 3.98 5.67 -0.91
C SER A 105 5.25 6.32 -1.45
N PHE A 106 6.19 5.49 -1.86
CA PHE A 106 7.48 5.93 -2.39
C PHE A 106 7.78 5.24 -3.72
N ALA A 107 7.98 5.98 -4.80
CA ALA A 107 8.25 5.40 -6.11
C ALA A 107 9.54 4.55 -6.11
N GLY A 108 9.43 3.31 -6.58
CA GLY A 108 10.54 2.34 -6.55
C GLY A 108 10.73 1.63 -5.19
N ALA A 109 9.75 1.71 -4.29
CA ALA A 109 9.79 0.96 -3.04
C ALA A 109 9.51 -0.53 -3.25
N ASP A 110 10.37 -1.35 -2.64
CA ASP A 110 10.07 -2.73 -2.26
C ASP A 110 9.39 -2.76 -0.88
N ILE A 111 8.99 -3.95 -0.43
CA ILE A 111 8.38 -4.17 0.88
C ILE A 111 9.39 -3.92 2.01
N ASP A 112 10.56 -4.57 1.97
CA ASP A 112 11.54 -4.55 3.07
C ASP A 112 12.98 -4.43 2.53
N GLY A 113 13.62 -3.30 2.84
CA GLY A 113 15.00 -3.01 2.43
C GLY A 113 16.07 -3.90 3.09
N ASN A 114 15.69 -4.78 4.04
CA ASN A 114 16.57 -5.81 4.58
C ASN A 114 16.53 -7.11 3.76
N LEU A 115 15.51 -7.31 2.92
CA LEU A 115 15.33 -8.52 2.10
C LEU A 115 15.77 -8.28 0.65
N LEU A 116 15.48 -7.09 0.10
CA LEU A 116 15.91 -6.67 -1.23
C LEU A 116 16.71 -5.36 -1.16
N PRO A 117 17.73 -5.19 -2.03
CA PRO A 117 18.50 -3.97 -2.08
C PRO A 117 17.65 -2.82 -2.62
N LEU A 118 17.75 -1.66 -1.98
CA LEU A 118 17.05 -0.46 -2.44
C LEU A 118 17.46 -0.05 -3.87
N HIS A 119 16.48 0.34 -4.69
CA HIS A 119 16.71 0.91 -6.03
C HIS A 119 17.59 2.16 -5.99
N SER A 120 17.48 2.94 -4.91
CA SER A 120 18.27 4.13 -4.65
C SER A 120 18.46 4.29 -3.14
N ASN A 121 19.57 4.90 -2.72
CA ASN A 121 19.87 5.11 -1.30
C ASN A 121 18.87 6.03 -0.58
N PHE A 122 18.06 6.77 -1.32
CA PHE A 122 16.99 7.62 -0.82
C PHE A 122 15.62 6.93 -0.80
N THR A 123 15.50 5.69 -1.30
CA THR A 123 14.23 4.95 -1.34
C THR A 123 13.74 4.60 0.06
N VAL A 124 12.45 4.82 0.32
CA VAL A 124 11.79 4.41 1.56
C VAL A 124 10.95 3.14 1.30
N PRO A 125 11.43 1.93 1.70
CA PRO A 125 10.65 0.69 1.53
C PRO A 125 9.40 0.71 2.42
N LEU A 126 8.40 -0.10 2.11
CA LEU A 126 7.08 -0.06 2.78
C LEU A 126 7.16 -0.16 4.31
N VAL A 127 8.01 -1.06 4.83
CA VAL A 127 8.23 -1.19 6.28
C VAL A 127 8.67 0.14 6.89
N ASP A 128 9.54 0.87 6.20
CA ASP A 128 10.03 2.17 6.63
C ASP A 128 9.01 3.29 6.37
N GLN A 129 8.16 3.20 5.34
CA GLN A 129 7.03 4.13 5.15
C GLN A 129 6.08 4.07 6.36
N VAL A 130 5.76 2.86 6.82
CA VAL A 130 4.95 2.66 8.03
C VAL A 130 5.65 3.20 9.26
N LYS A 131 6.95 2.94 9.41
CA LYS A 131 7.75 3.49 10.52
C LYS A 131 7.75 5.02 10.51
N GLN A 132 7.92 5.64 9.34
CA GLN A 132 7.90 7.08 9.16
C GLN A 132 6.55 7.66 9.58
N TRP A 133 5.45 7.03 9.16
CA TRP A 133 4.11 7.42 9.58
C TRP A 133 3.92 7.30 11.10
N LEU A 134 4.34 6.17 11.68
CA LEU A 134 4.22 5.92 13.13
C LEU A 134 4.97 6.97 13.97
N GLU A 135 6.17 7.34 13.56
CA GLU A 135 7.05 8.25 14.30
C GLU A 135 6.66 9.72 14.13
N PHE A 136 6.27 10.12 12.92
CA PHE A 136 6.18 11.54 12.57
C PHE A 136 4.79 12.02 12.15
N ALA A 137 3.81 11.14 11.95
CA ALA A 137 2.50 11.53 11.44
C ALA A 137 1.31 11.03 12.27
N ALA A 138 1.42 9.87 12.91
CA ALA A 138 0.29 9.20 13.58
C ALA A 138 -0.39 10.05 14.67
N ASP A 139 0.36 10.92 15.37
CA ASP A 139 -0.22 11.80 16.41
C ASP A 139 -0.73 13.15 15.85
N ILE A 140 -0.52 13.42 14.56
CA ILE A 140 -0.86 14.70 13.92
C ILE A 140 -2.05 14.54 12.97
N ILE A 141 -2.07 13.47 12.18
CA ILE A 141 -3.15 13.20 11.22
C ILE A 141 -4.30 12.50 11.95
N PRO A 142 -5.52 13.07 11.96
CA PRO A 142 -6.68 12.38 12.51
C PRO A 142 -6.99 11.11 11.72
N HIS A 143 -7.24 10.01 12.43
CA HIS A 143 -7.58 8.72 11.81
C HIS A 143 -8.68 7.98 12.58
N PRO A 144 -9.89 8.56 12.76
CA PRO A 144 -10.99 7.86 13.40
C PRO A 144 -11.39 6.62 12.58
N VAL A 145 -11.64 5.51 13.29
CA VAL A 145 -11.82 4.16 12.72
C VAL A 145 -12.88 4.10 11.60
N ASP A 146 -13.96 4.85 11.75
CA ASP A 146 -15.12 4.86 10.84
C ASP A 146 -15.02 5.88 9.71
N GLN A 147 -14.00 6.75 9.71
CA GLN A 147 -13.79 7.78 8.68
C GLN A 147 -12.42 7.65 8.00
N THR A 148 -11.71 6.55 8.25
CA THR A 148 -10.36 6.32 7.73
C THR A 148 -10.31 5.09 6.84
N LEU A 149 -9.75 5.25 5.64
CA LEU A 149 -9.33 4.16 4.77
C LEU A 149 -7.80 4.13 4.72
N THR A 150 -7.22 2.93 4.77
CA THR A 150 -5.80 2.72 4.55
C THR A 150 -5.60 1.81 3.34
N THR A 151 -4.81 2.25 2.37
CA THR A 151 -4.56 1.53 1.12
C THR A 151 -3.15 1.00 1.09
N TRP A 152 -3.00 -0.22 0.56
CA TRP A 152 -1.70 -0.87 0.40
C TRP A 152 -1.57 -1.43 -1.02
N TRP A 153 -0.66 -0.87 -1.81
CA TRP A 153 -0.34 -1.36 -3.15
C TRP A 153 1.17 -1.37 -3.36
N ILE A 154 1.76 -2.55 -3.22
CA ILE A 154 3.19 -2.80 -3.15
C ILE A 154 3.46 -4.22 -3.67
N GLY A 155 4.70 -4.53 -4.04
CA GLY A 155 5.11 -5.83 -4.61
C GLY A 155 5.50 -5.78 -6.07
N ILE A 156 5.26 -4.65 -6.76
CA ILE A 156 5.57 -4.53 -8.19
C ILE A 156 7.08 -4.54 -8.39
N ASN A 157 7.82 -3.77 -7.59
CA ASN A 157 9.28 -3.76 -7.64
C ASN A 157 9.86 -5.10 -7.16
N ASP A 158 9.32 -5.68 -6.07
CA ASP A 158 9.79 -6.94 -5.50
C ASP A 158 9.70 -8.09 -6.53
N THR A 159 8.54 -8.23 -7.20
CA THR A 159 8.35 -9.25 -8.25
C THR A 159 9.24 -9.03 -9.47
N GLY A 160 9.66 -7.80 -9.76
CA GLY A 160 10.61 -7.47 -10.82
C GLY A 160 12.07 -7.74 -10.46
N ASP A 161 12.48 -7.32 -9.26
CA ASP A 161 13.86 -7.36 -8.79
C ASP A 161 14.35 -8.78 -8.47
N THR A 162 13.41 -9.62 -8.03
CA THR A 162 13.69 -11.03 -7.75
C THR A 162 14.02 -11.86 -8.99
N LEU A 163 13.62 -11.44 -10.21
CA LEU A 163 13.76 -12.24 -11.44
C LEU A 163 15.21 -12.65 -11.76
N ASN A 164 16.17 -11.80 -11.41
CA ASN A 164 17.60 -12.04 -11.69
C ASN A 164 18.41 -12.26 -10.41
N ASN A 165 17.75 -12.44 -9.26
CA ASN A 165 18.42 -12.59 -7.98
C ASN A 165 18.76 -14.06 -7.71
N SER A 166 19.98 -14.47 -8.07
CA SER A 166 20.45 -15.84 -7.89
C SER A 166 20.66 -16.25 -6.43
N THR A 167 20.55 -15.34 -5.46
CA THR A 167 20.62 -15.69 -4.02
C THR A 167 19.31 -16.27 -3.50
N ILE A 168 18.19 -16.04 -4.20
CA ILE A 168 16.88 -16.61 -3.88
C ILE A 168 16.78 -17.98 -4.54
N THR A 169 16.85 -19.04 -3.74
CA THR A 169 16.78 -20.43 -4.23
C THR A 169 15.41 -21.08 -4.04
N ASP A 170 14.58 -20.50 -3.18
CA ASP A 170 13.18 -20.91 -2.94
C ASP A 170 12.32 -19.65 -2.91
N PHE A 171 11.59 -19.40 -3.99
CA PHE A 171 10.73 -18.21 -4.11
C PHE A 171 9.52 -18.29 -3.18
N ASN A 172 8.99 -19.49 -2.91
CA ASN A 172 7.86 -19.62 -2.00
C ASN A 172 8.26 -19.23 -0.58
N GLU A 173 9.40 -19.74 -0.10
CA GLU A 173 9.94 -19.37 1.21
C GLU A 173 10.27 -17.87 1.27
N PHE A 174 10.87 -17.32 0.22
CA PHE A 174 11.18 -15.89 0.14
C PHE A 174 9.92 -15.01 0.26
N TRP A 175 8.89 -15.30 -0.55
CA TRP A 175 7.64 -14.55 -0.51
C TRP A 175 6.92 -14.67 0.84
N GLU A 176 6.98 -15.81 1.52
CA GLU A 176 6.41 -15.96 2.87
C GLU A 176 7.16 -15.10 3.91
N VAL A 177 8.49 -14.97 3.81
CA VAL A 177 9.29 -14.07 4.66
C VAL A 177 8.95 -12.61 4.39
N GLU A 178 8.87 -12.23 3.12
CA GLU A 178 8.55 -10.86 2.71
C GLU A 178 7.12 -10.46 3.12
N MET A 179 6.14 -11.36 2.91
CA MET A 179 4.75 -11.16 3.34
C MET A 179 4.63 -11.08 4.86
N SER A 180 5.44 -11.85 5.60
CA SER A 180 5.51 -11.70 7.06
C SER A 180 6.00 -10.30 7.46
N SER A 181 7.00 -9.74 6.77
CA SER A 181 7.47 -8.37 7.01
C SER A 181 6.39 -7.33 6.69
N TYR A 182 5.73 -7.46 5.53
CA TYR A 182 4.62 -6.62 5.12
C TYR A 182 3.48 -6.63 6.17
N PHE A 183 2.99 -7.80 6.57
CA PHE A 183 1.87 -7.88 7.51
C PHE A 183 2.26 -7.48 8.94
N ASN A 184 3.54 -7.55 9.32
CA ASN A 184 4.02 -6.95 10.56
C ASN A 184 3.95 -5.42 10.52
N ALA A 185 4.29 -4.80 9.38
CA ALA A 185 4.14 -3.36 9.18
C ALA A 185 2.66 -2.95 9.21
N VAL A 186 1.80 -3.66 8.47
CA VAL A 186 0.34 -3.46 8.50
C VAL A 186 -0.19 -3.59 9.93
N GLN A 187 0.20 -4.61 10.68
CA GLN A 187 -0.24 -4.82 12.05
C GLN A 187 0.25 -3.70 12.99
N SER A 188 1.42 -3.11 12.72
CA SER A 188 1.95 -1.98 13.50
C SER A 188 1.13 -0.71 13.26
N ALA A 189 0.81 -0.41 11.99
CA ALA A 189 -0.10 0.68 11.63
C ALA A 189 -1.52 0.44 12.18
N THR A 190 -1.96 -0.81 12.12
CA THR A 190 -3.22 -1.26 12.72
C THR A 190 -3.22 -1.01 14.20
N ASN A 191 -2.22 -1.45 14.96
CA ASN A 191 -2.16 -1.21 16.40
C ASN A 191 -2.25 0.28 16.75
N ARG A 192 -1.76 1.16 15.88
CA ARG A 192 -1.75 2.61 16.09
C ARG A 192 -3.02 3.35 15.65
N GLY A 193 -3.94 2.73 14.93
CA GLY A 193 -5.24 3.37 14.64
C GLY A 193 -5.84 3.09 13.28
N LEU A 194 -5.04 2.71 12.29
CA LEU A 194 -5.49 2.44 10.93
C LEU A 194 -6.23 1.09 10.89
N ARG A 195 -7.58 1.07 10.91
CA ARG A 195 -8.35 -0.19 11.09
C ARG A 195 -9.12 -0.69 9.87
N THR A 196 -9.26 0.12 8.82
CA THR A 196 -9.98 -0.28 7.60
C THR A 196 -9.00 -0.32 6.44
N HIS A 197 -8.75 -1.51 5.91
CA HIS A 197 -7.67 -1.73 4.95
C HIS A 197 -8.21 -2.11 3.58
N LEU A 198 -7.60 -1.57 2.52
CA LEU A 198 -7.74 -1.99 1.15
C LEU A 198 -6.39 -2.50 0.65
N PHE A 199 -6.31 -3.79 0.31
CA PHE A 199 -5.14 -4.37 -0.34
C PHE A 199 -5.34 -4.49 -1.84
N ILE A 200 -4.30 -4.17 -2.60
CA ILE A 200 -4.29 -4.29 -4.05
C ILE A 200 -3.16 -5.24 -4.43
N ASN A 201 -3.47 -6.24 -5.28
CA ASN A 201 -2.49 -7.22 -5.73
C ASN A 201 -1.66 -6.70 -6.93
N VAL A 202 -0.55 -7.37 -7.24
CA VAL A 202 0.36 -6.96 -8.30
C VAL A 202 -0.32 -7.10 -9.68
N PRO A 203 -0.35 -6.06 -10.53
CA PRO A 203 -0.91 -6.10 -11.88
C PRO A 203 -0.12 -7.05 -12.81
N PRO A 204 -0.62 -7.38 -14.02
CA PRO A 204 0.05 -8.32 -14.93
C PRO A 204 1.25 -7.66 -15.65
N GLU A 205 2.35 -7.44 -14.94
CA GLU A 205 3.57 -6.81 -15.50
C GLU A 205 4.23 -7.65 -16.61
N GLU A 206 3.85 -8.92 -16.77
CA GLU A 206 4.25 -9.72 -17.93
C GLU A 206 3.69 -9.14 -19.25
N ARG A 207 2.66 -8.32 -19.16
CA ARG A 207 2.05 -7.59 -20.30
C ARG A 207 2.54 -6.16 -20.42
N SER A 208 3.44 -5.70 -19.54
CA SER A 208 4.02 -4.36 -19.63
C SER A 208 4.86 -4.20 -20.91
N PRO A 209 5.07 -2.96 -21.40
CA PRO A 209 5.95 -2.69 -22.54
C PRO A 209 7.36 -3.28 -22.36
N SER A 210 7.84 -3.37 -21.11
CA SER A 210 9.16 -3.90 -20.78
C SER A 210 9.33 -5.41 -21.08
N SER A 211 8.23 -6.15 -21.19
CA SER A 211 8.20 -7.59 -21.45
C SER A 211 7.90 -7.93 -22.92
N LEU A 212 7.61 -6.92 -23.75
CA LEU A 212 7.30 -7.12 -25.17
C LEU A 212 8.48 -7.71 -25.95
N GLY A 213 8.17 -8.67 -26.82
CA GLY A 213 9.17 -9.35 -27.65
C GLY A 213 10.05 -10.37 -26.92
N ASN A 214 9.85 -10.59 -25.61
CA ASN A 214 10.59 -11.57 -24.83
C ASN A 214 9.63 -12.50 -24.06
N SER A 215 9.15 -13.55 -24.74
CA SER A 215 8.21 -14.53 -24.16
C SER A 215 8.75 -15.26 -22.95
N THR A 216 10.08 -15.48 -22.89
CA THR A 216 10.72 -16.12 -21.73
C THR A 216 10.66 -15.21 -20.51
N LYS A 217 10.99 -13.92 -20.66
CA LYS A 217 10.82 -12.92 -19.59
C LYS A 217 9.37 -12.83 -19.16
N ALA A 218 8.43 -12.68 -20.11
CA ALA A 218 7.01 -12.58 -19.80
C ALA A 218 6.51 -13.80 -19.00
N SER A 219 6.87 -15.02 -19.42
CA SER A 219 6.47 -16.23 -18.69
C SER A 219 7.06 -16.31 -17.29
N LEU A 220 8.30 -15.84 -17.08
CA LEU A 220 8.92 -15.83 -15.76
C LEU A 220 8.25 -14.81 -14.83
N VAL A 221 8.04 -13.58 -15.33
CA VAL A 221 7.33 -12.50 -14.62
C VAL A 221 5.95 -12.97 -14.18
N GLN A 222 5.20 -13.59 -15.09
CA GLN A 222 3.86 -14.11 -14.78
C GLN A 222 3.87 -15.15 -13.66
N THR A 223 4.84 -16.08 -13.65
CA THR A 223 4.97 -17.07 -12.58
C THR A 223 5.22 -16.40 -11.24
N HIS A 224 6.17 -15.46 -11.17
CA HIS A 224 6.51 -14.74 -9.93
C HIS A 224 5.31 -13.95 -9.39
N ILE A 225 4.60 -13.24 -10.26
CA ILE A 225 3.42 -12.44 -9.88
C ILE A 225 2.29 -13.35 -9.37
N ASN A 226 2.06 -14.49 -10.02
CA ASN A 226 1.04 -15.44 -9.59
C ASN A 226 1.35 -16.03 -8.22
N GLU A 227 2.61 -16.39 -7.95
CA GLU A 227 3.05 -16.90 -6.65
C GLU A 227 2.92 -15.83 -5.56
N PHE A 228 3.44 -14.62 -5.80
CA PHE A 228 3.31 -13.49 -4.90
C PHE A 228 1.84 -13.19 -4.56
N ASN A 229 0.99 -13.06 -5.59
CA ASN A 229 -0.43 -12.72 -5.42
C ASN A 229 -1.19 -13.82 -4.66
N ALA A 230 -0.83 -15.10 -4.86
CA ALA A 230 -1.43 -16.22 -4.13
C ALA A 230 -1.07 -16.17 -2.63
N ILE A 231 0.19 -15.91 -2.30
CA ILE A 231 0.65 -15.81 -0.91
C ILE A 231 0.06 -14.56 -0.24
N LEU A 232 0.04 -13.41 -0.93
CA LEU A 232 -0.65 -12.20 -0.47
C LEU A 232 -2.11 -12.48 -0.13
N ALA A 233 -2.85 -13.19 -0.99
CA ALA A 233 -4.24 -13.55 -0.74
C ALA A 233 -4.42 -14.41 0.53
N ASN A 234 -3.48 -15.33 0.81
CA ASN A 234 -3.48 -16.14 2.02
C ASN A 234 -3.28 -15.28 3.27
N HIS A 235 -2.29 -14.38 3.27
CA HIS A 235 -2.04 -13.48 4.39
C HIS A 235 -3.19 -12.49 4.63
N ILE A 236 -3.78 -11.94 3.57
CA ILE A 236 -5.01 -11.12 3.65
C ILE A 236 -6.14 -11.91 4.33
N SER A 237 -6.33 -13.18 3.95
CA SER A 237 -7.38 -14.04 4.52
C SER A 237 -7.19 -14.25 6.03
N VAL A 238 -5.96 -14.50 6.47
CA VAL A 238 -5.60 -14.61 7.88
C VAL A 238 -5.84 -13.29 8.61
N PHE A 239 -5.36 -12.17 8.07
CA PHE A 239 -5.48 -10.85 8.68
C PHE A 239 -6.94 -10.37 8.82
N LYS A 240 -7.80 -10.71 7.85
CA LYS A 240 -9.23 -10.40 7.83
C LYS A 240 -10.03 -11.07 8.96
N ALA A 241 -9.50 -12.12 9.58
CA ALA A 241 -10.13 -12.75 10.75
C ALA A 241 -10.34 -11.72 11.88
N SER A 242 -9.39 -10.79 12.03
CA SER A 242 -9.32 -9.81 13.11
C SER A 242 -9.62 -8.37 12.68
N ASN A 243 -9.60 -8.06 11.38
CA ASN A 243 -9.68 -6.67 10.88
C ASN A 243 -10.71 -6.49 9.74
N PRO A 244 -11.33 -5.29 9.61
CA PRO A 244 -12.04 -4.87 8.41
C PRO A 244 -11.11 -4.77 7.20
N VAL A 245 -11.30 -5.66 6.22
CA VAL A 245 -10.43 -5.77 5.05
C VAL A 245 -11.25 -5.86 3.76
N MET A 246 -10.85 -5.04 2.80
CA MET A 246 -11.25 -5.09 1.39
C MET A 246 -10.03 -5.45 0.54
N SER A 247 -10.29 -6.00 -0.65
CA SER A 247 -9.25 -6.32 -1.61
C SER A 247 -9.72 -5.92 -3.00
N PHE A 248 -8.82 -5.39 -3.81
CA PHE A 248 -9.03 -5.12 -5.23
C PHE A 248 -8.06 -5.97 -6.05
N ASP A 249 -8.61 -6.74 -6.98
CA ASP A 249 -7.83 -7.59 -7.88
C ASP A 249 -7.41 -6.79 -9.12
N ALA A 250 -6.35 -6.00 -8.99
CA ALA A 250 -5.73 -5.29 -10.10
C ALA A 250 -5.26 -6.28 -11.18
N HIS A 251 -4.70 -7.43 -10.79
CA HIS A 251 -4.25 -8.43 -11.77
C HIS A 251 -5.36 -8.83 -12.75
N ALA A 252 -6.53 -9.21 -12.23
CA ALA A 252 -7.69 -9.57 -13.06
C ALA A 252 -8.29 -8.36 -13.78
N TRP A 253 -8.35 -7.20 -13.12
CA TRP A 253 -8.92 -5.98 -13.71
C TRP A 253 -8.12 -5.51 -14.93
N PHE A 254 -6.80 -5.41 -14.81
CA PHE A 254 -5.93 -5.00 -15.91
C PHE A 254 -6.01 -6.00 -17.07
N ASN A 255 -6.00 -7.31 -16.79
CA ASN A 255 -6.17 -8.32 -17.84
C ASN A 255 -7.50 -8.16 -18.58
N LYS A 256 -8.60 -7.92 -17.88
CA LYS A 256 -9.91 -7.67 -18.51
C LYS A 256 -9.88 -6.47 -19.46
N VAL A 257 -9.23 -5.38 -19.05
CA VAL A 257 -9.11 -4.17 -19.89
C VAL A 257 -8.21 -4.44 -21.09
N LEU A 258 -7.06 -5.08 -20.89
CA LEU A 258 -6.08 -5.35 -21.95
C LEU A 258 -6.61 -6.39 -22.97
N ASP A 259 -7.49 -7.30 -22.56
CA ASP A 259 -8.11 -8.29 -23.45
C ASP A 259 -9.22 -7.70 -24.33
N ASN A 260 -9.85 -6.61 -23.87
CA ASN A 260 -10.89 -5.91 -24.63
C ASN A 260 -10.79 -4.39 -24.41
N PRO A 261 -9.79 -3.71 -25.02
CA PRO A 261 -9.46 -2.32 -24.71
C PRO A 261 -10.45 -1.30 -25.28
N ILE A 262 -11.13 -1.63 -26.38
CA ILE A 262 -11.96 -0.68 -27.15
C ILE A 262 -13.12 -0.09 -26.32
N PRO A 263 -13.91 -0.88 -25.56
CA PRO A 263 -14.97 -0.34 -24.69
C PRO A 263 -14.47 0.59 -23.59
N TYR A 264 -13.18 0.52 -23.25
CA TYR A 264 -12.53 1.38 -22.27
C TYR A 264 -11.85 2.61 -22.89
N GLY A 265 -11.95 2.77 -24.22
CA GLY A 265 -11.39 3.91 -24.95
C GLY A 265 -9.91 3.76 -25.33
N PHE A 266 -9.31 2.59 -25.14
CA PHE A 266 -7.91 2.35 -25.48
C PHE A 266 -7.77 1.76 -26.90
N THR A 267 -6.85 2.33 -27.67
CA THR A 267 -6.48 1.84 -29.01
C THR A 267 -5.05 1.30 -29.09
N ASN A 268 -4.22 1.60 -28.08
CA ASN A 268 -2.88 1.05 -27.92
C ASN A 268 -2.79 0.39 -26.53
N THR A 269 -2.31 -0.85 -26.48
CA THR A 269 -2.10 -1.65 -25.26
C THR A 269 -0.67 -2.16 -25.11
N THR A 270 0.27 -1.63 -25.90
CA THR A 270 1.68 -2.08 -25.93
C THR A 270 2.67 -1.02 -25.46
N GLY A 271 2.18 0.14 -25.00
CA GLY A 271 3.02 1.32 -24.76
C GLY A 271 3.27 2.13 -26.02
#